data_AF-A0A6I4NQY7-F1
#
_entry.id   AF-A0A6I4NQY7-F1
#
_cell.length_a   1.000
_cell.length_b   1.000
_cell.length_c   1.000
_cell.angle_alpha   90.00
_cell.angle_beta   90.00
_cell.angle_gamma   90.00
#
_symmetry.space_group_name_H-M   'P 1'
#
loop_
_entity.id
_entity.type
_entity.pdbx_description
1 polymer ?
#
loop_
_entity_poly.entity_id
_entity_poly.type
_entity_poly.pdbx_seq_one_letter_code
_entity_poly.pdbx_strand_id
1 'polypeptide(L)'
;MKIYILISVIVLSIISCNRKTEFVQSKAVGDLFLLKNPPKEDSLVKSLIKYFLLKNLLSKTKKQLPQIDFYRYTSDTKYFLNHKEDGSSGLSLGEEQLSFYINDKIACFIVSKCKDDTTKLVGRFHFYGNKGNKSELDTIIYKCN
;
A
#
# COMPACT_ATOMS: atom_id res chain seq x y z
N MET A 1 -22.20 -40.50 -17.85
CA MET A 1 -21.00 -39.67 -17.58
C MET A 1 -21.01 -38.45 -18.49
N LYS A 2 -21.95 -37.53 -18.25
CA LYS A 2 -22.31 -36.44 -19.16
C LYS A 2 -22.68 -35.26 -18.26
N ILE A 3 -22.22 -34.06 -18.62
CA ILE A 3 -22.64 -32.74 -18.09
C ILE A 3 -22.25 -32.38 -16.63
N TYR A 4 -22.19 -33.30 -15.67
CA TYR A 4 -21.90 -32.95 -14.27
C TYR A 4 -20.47 -32.41 -14.01
N ILE A 5 -19.46 -32.85 -14.77
CA ILE A 5 -18.07 -32.39 -14.63
C ILE A 5 -17.93 -30.93 -15.10
N LEU A 6 -18.66 -30.52 -16.14
CA LEU A 6 -18.59 -29.16 -16.67
C LEU A 6 -19.24 -28.15 -15.71
N ILE A 7 -20.38 -28.51 -15.11
CA ILE A 7 -21.06 -27.67 -14.12
C ILE A 7 -20.23 -27.54 -12.83
N SER A 8 -19.57 -28.61 -12.39
CA SER A 8 -18.68 -28.58 -11.21
C SER A 8 -17.50 -27.63 -11.38
N VAL A 9 -16.86 -27.59 -12.55
CA VAL A 9 -15.74 -26.67 -12.83
C VAL A 9 -16.22 -25.22 -12.92
N ILE A 10 -17.38 -24.97 -13.53
CA ILE A 10 -17.97 -23.62 -13.64
C ILE A 10 -18.38 -23.09 -12.26
N VAL A 11 -18.97 -23.92 -11.40
CA VAL A 11 -19.38 -23.55 -10.03
C VAL A 11 -18.17 -23.28 -9.12
N LEU A 12 -17.05 -23.99 -9.29
CA LEU A 12 -15.79 -23.72 -8.59
C LEU A 12 -15.18 -22.35 -8.96
N SER A 13 -15.37 -21.87 -10.19
CA SER A 13 -14.89 -20.54 -10.62
C SER A 13 -15.71 -19.36 -10.10
N ILE A 14 -16.94 -19.57 -9.62
CA ILE A 14 -17.81 -18.49 -9.07
C ILE A 14 -17.53 -18.21 -7.58
N ILE A 15 -16.76 -19.07 -6.91
CA ILE A 15 -16.24 -18.82 -5.55
C ILE A 15 -14.94 -18.00 -5.61
N SER A 16 -14.64 -17.33 -6.73
CA SER A 16 -13.72 -16.20 -6.71
C SER A 16 -14.40 -15.04 -5.99
N CYS A 17 -14.43 -15.09 -4.66
CA CYS A 17 -14.91 -14.05 -3.77
C CYS A 17 -14.02 -12.82 -3.94
N ASN A 18 -14.26 -12.03 -5.00
CA ASN A 18 -13.52 -10.80 -5.27
C ASN A 18 -14.08 -9.73 -4.33
N ARG A 19 -13.75 -9.84 -3.04
CA ARG A 19 -14.07 -8.82 -2.05
C ARG A 19 -13.47 -7.50 -2.50
N LYS A 20 -14.26 -6.42 -2.40
CA LYS A 20 -13.81 -5.07 -2.76
C LYS A 20 -12.53 -4.74 -1.99
N THR A 21 -11.57 -4.14 -2.67
CA THR A 21 -10.35 -3.66 -2.02
C THR A 21 -10.69 -2.53 -1.05
N GLU A 22 -10.21 -2.63 0.18
CA GLU A 22 -10.42 -1.63 1.23
C GLU A 22 -9.07 -1.07 1.68
N PHE A 23 -9.01 0.25 1.84
CA PHE A 23 -7.87 0.95 2.43
C PHE A 23 -8.19 1.24 3.89
N VAL A 24 -7.42 0.66 4.80
CA VAL A 24 -7.59 0.85 6.24
C VAL A 24 -6.46 1.72 6.76
N GLN A 25 -6.76 2.96 7.14
CA GLN A 25 -5.76 3.83 7.76
C GLN A 25 -5.44 3.34 9.18
N SER A 26 -4.17 3.35 9.54
CA SER A 26 -3.77 3.13 10.92
C SER A 26 -4.19 4.31 11.81
N LYS A 27 -4.65 4.00 13.02
CA LYS A 27 -4.92 4.99 14.07
C LYS A 27 -3.66 5.37 14.84
N ALA A 28 -2.64 4.50 14.83
CA ALA A 28 -1.41 4.69 15.58
C ALA A 28 -0.27 5.30 14.75
N VAL A 29 -0.23 4.98 13.45
CA VAL A 29 0.78 5.42 12.47
C VAL A 29 0.05 6.20 11.37
N GLY A 30 0.07 7.53 11.47
CA GLY A 30 -0.84 8.40 10.70
C GLY A 30 -0.68 8.33 9.18
N ASP A 31 0.49 7.93 8.70
CA ASP A 31 0.90 7.79 7.31
C ASP A 31 0.88 6.35 6.78
N LEU A 32 0.30 5.41 7.53
CA LEU A 32 0.18 4.00 7.14
C LEU A 32 -1.24 3.64 6.69
N PHE A 33 -1.33 2.99 5.54
CA PHE A 33 -2.56 2.34 5.05
C PHE A 33 -2.34 0.85 4.81
N LEU A 34 -3.27 0.02 5.28
CA LEU A 34 -3.30 -1.41 4.98
C LEU A 34 -4.36 -1.72 3.91
N LEU A 35 -3.97 -2.45 2.87
CA LEU A 35 -4.86 -2.89 1.79
C LEU A 35 -5.42 -4.28 2.09
N LYS A 36 -6.74 -4.35 2.28
CA LYS A 36 -7.48 -5.62 2.32
C LYS A 36 -7.93 -6.00 0.93
N ASN A 37 -7.81 -7.29 0.60
CA ASN A 37 -8.25 -7.87 -0.67
C ASN A 37 -7.76 -7.08 -1.91
N PRO A 38 -6.45 -6.79 -2.04
CA PRO A 38 -5.92 -6.22 -3.27
C PRO A 38 -6.15 -7.18 -4.45
N PRO A 39 -6.41 -6.67 -5.68
CA PRO A 39 -6.49 -7.52 -6.86
C PRO A 39 -5.21 -8.34 -7.03
N LYS A 40 -5.31 -9.49 -7.69
CA LYS A 40 -4.12 -10.31 -7.99
C LYS A 40 -3.15 -9.61 -8.94
N GLU A 41 -3.69 -8.79 -9.85
CA GLU A 41 -2.90 -8.09 -10.86
C GLU A 41 -2.27 -6.81 -10.29
N ASP A 42 -0.94 -6.74 -10.36
CA ASP A 42 -0.15 -5.60 -9.90
C ASP A 42 -0.57 -4.27 -10.56
N SER A 43 -0.91 -4.29 -11.85
CA SER A 43 -1.37 -3.11 -12.60
C SER A 43 -2.65 -2.50 -12.01
N LEU A 44 -3.58 -3.34 -11.57
CA LEU A 44 -4.81 -2.92 -10.91
C LEU A 44 -4.54 -2.37 -9.51
N VAL A 45 -3.70 -3.04 -8.72
CA VAL A 45 -3.28 -2.56 -7.39
C VAL A 45 -2.64 -1.18 -7.48
N LYS A 46 -1.67 -1.02 -8.40
CA LYS A 46 -0.98 0.23 -8.69
C LYS A 46 -1.95 1.35 -9.08
N SER A 47 -2.90 1.05 -9.97
CA SER A 47 -3.92 2.03 -10.39
C SER A 47 -4.84 2.45 -9.25
N LEU A 48 -5.24 1.51 -8.39
CA LEU A 48 -6.08 1.78 -7.21
C LEU A 48 -5.37 2.70 -6.20
N ILE A 49 -4.09 2.44 -5.91
CA ILE A 49 -3.32 3.27 -4.98
C ILE A 49 -3.12 4.68 -5.53
N LYS A 50 -2.79 4.83 -6.83
CA LYS A 50 -2.71 6.14 -7.48
C LYS A 50 -4.03 6.90 -7.38
N TYR A 51 -5.14 6.25 -7.71
CA TYR A 51 -6.46 6.87 -7.61
C TYR A 51 -6.79 7.29 -6.17
N PHE A 52 -6.46 6.44 -5.18
CA PHE A 52 -6.62 6.76 -3.76
C PHE A 52 -5.83 8.01 -3.35
N LEU A 53 -4.55 8.10 -3.75
CA LEU A 53 -3.66 9.25 -3.50
C LEU A 53 -4.23 10.54 -4.10
N LEU A 54 -4.60 10.51 -5.40
CA LEU A 54 -5.14 11.67 -6.11
C LEU A 54 -6.45 12.17 -5.48
N LYS A 55 -7.35 11.25 -5.12
CA LYS A 55 -8.68 11.60 -4.62
C LYS A 55 -8.67 12.10 -3.18
N ASN A 56 -7.90 11.46 -2.30
CA ASN A 56 -8.03 11.69 -0.86
C ASN A 56 -6.94 12.60 -0.28
N LEU A 57 -5.76 12.62 -0.88
CA LEU A 57 -4.59 13.25 -0.25
C LEU A 57 -4.21 14.53 -0.97
N LEU A 58 -4.18 14.52 -2.31
CA LEU A 58 -3.86 15.74 -3.06
C LEU A 58 -5.00 16.77 -3.07
N SER A 59 -6.26 16.33 -2.92
CA SER A 59 -7.41 17.24 -2.98
C SER A 59 -7.83 17.82 -1.62
N LYS A 60 -7.40 17.25 -0.48
CA LYS A 60 -7.99 17.56 0.84
C LYS A 60 -7.06 18.09 1.93
N THR A 61 -5.72 18.06 1.80
CA THR A 61 -4.84 18.35 2.96
C THR A 61 -3.70 19.33 2.70
N LYS A 62 -3.68 20.43 3.50
CA LYS A 62 -2.51 21.30 3.74
C LYS A 62 -1.43 20.62 4.61
N LYS A 63 -1.76 19.51 5.28
CA LYS A 63 -0.83 18.66 6.02
C LYS A 63 -0.20 17.67 5.04
N GLN A 64 0.90 18.05 4.42
CA GLN A 64 1.67 17.14 3.58
C GLN A 64 2.39 16.16 4.50
N LEU A 65 1.95 14.89 4.48
CA LEU A 65 2.74 13.82 5.04
C LEU A 65 3.96 13.63 4.12
N PRO A 66 5.19 13.69 4.65
CA PRO A 66 6.39 13.57 3.84
C PRO A 66 6.52 12.18 3.22
N GLN A 67 5.89 11.17 3.81
CA GLN A 67 5.83 9.81 3.33
C GLN A 67 4.45 9.22 3.62
N ILE A 68 3.98 8.31 2.77
CA ILE A 68 2.78 7.51 2.97
C ILE A 68 3.10 6.09 2.54
N ASP A 69 2.92 5.13 3.45
CA ASP A 69 3.21 3.73 3.20
C ASP A 69 1.94 2.90 3.03
N PHE A 70 1.98 1.98 2.09
CA PHE A 70 0.93 1.02 1.81
C PHE A 70 1.44 -0.39 2.01
N TYR A 71 0.84 -1.12 2.93
CA TYR A 71 1.14 -2.53 3.21
C TYR A 71 -0.08 -3.41 2.95
N ARG A 72 0.14 -4.71 2.73
CA ARG A 72 -0.94 -5.71 2.74
C ARG A 72 -1.51 -5.82 4.14
N TYR A 73 -2.83 -6.01 4.23
CA TYR A 73 -3.48 -6.37 5.48
C TYR A 73 -3.23 -7.86 5.77
N THR A 74 -2.33 -8.17 6.70
CA THR A 74 -1.99 -9.53 7.13
C THR A 74 -2.21 -9.70 8.64
N SER A 75 -1.98 -10.90 9.17
CA SER A 75 -1.98 -11.14 10.61
C SER A 75 -0.97 -10.28 11.35
N ASP A 76 0.11 -9.92 10.68
CA ASP A 76 1.27 -9.31 11.33
C ASP A 76 1.16 -7.79 11.17
N THR A 77 0.93 -7.29 9.94
CA THR A 77 0.79 -5.86 9.70
C THR A 77 -0.42 -5.22 10.37
N LYS A 78 -1.48 -5.99 10.68
CA LYS A 78 -2.66 -5.46 11.40
C LYS A 78 -2.31 -4.94 12.81
N TYR A 79 -1.20 -5.39 13.40
CA TYR A 79 -0.70 -4.88 14.68
C TYR A 79 -0.59 -3.35 14.66
N PHE A 80 0.00 -2.82 13.59
CA PHE A 80 0.26 -1.40 13.39
C PHE A 80 -0.99 -0.55 13.16
N LEU A 81 -2.19 -1.13 13.07
CA LEU A 81 -3.42 -0.34 13.00
C LEU A 81 -3.71 0.40 14.30
N ASN A 82 -3.34 -0.19 15.44
CA ASN A 82 -3.63 0.35 16.76
C ASN A 82 -2.39 0.50 17.65
N HIS A 83 -1.22 0.06 17.17
CA HIS A 83 0.06 0.15 17.86
C HIS A 83 1.08 0.87 16.99
N LYS A 84 1.99 1.61 17.62
CA LYS A 84 3.15 2.19 16.92
C LYS A 84 4.24 1.13 16.81
N GLU A 85 5.25 1.40 15.98
CA GLU A 85 6.48 0.61 16.02
C GLU A 85 7.10 0.71 17.42
N ASP A 86 7.73 -0.38 17.84
CA ASP A 86 8.46 -0.40 19.11
C ASP A 86 9.63 0.57 19.07
N GLY A 87 9.94 1.20 20.21
CA GLY A 87 11.12 2.04 20.31
C GLY A 87 12.37 1.21 20.05
N SER A 88 13.22 1.63 19.12
CA SER A 88 14.45 0.93 18.75
C SER A 88 15.43 0.89 19.94
N SER A 89 15.31 -0.13 20.78
CA SER A 89 16.29 -0.42 21.83
C SER A 89 17.55 -1.07 21.24
N GLY A 90 17.44 -1.56 20.00
CA GLY A 90 18.55 -2.15 19.24
C GLY A 90 18.96 -3.54 19.72
N LEU A 91 18.23 -4.13 20.68
CA LEU A 91 18.67 -5.32 21.41
C LEU A 91 17.58 -6.35 21.72
N SER A 92 16.32 -6.14 21.33
CA SER A 92 15.24 -7.01 21.81
C SER A 92 14.68 -7.94 20.74
N LEU A 93 14.83 -9.25 20.97
CA LEU A 93 14.04 -10.28 20.32
C LEU A 93 12.56 -10.01 20.62
N GLY A 94 11.79 -9.59 19.61
CA GLY A 94 10.36 -9.29 19.74
C GLY A 94 9.94 -7.84 19.45
N GLU A 95 10.83 -6.98 18.96
CA GLU A 95 10.44 -5.65 18.45
C GLU A 95 9.56 -5.77 17.20
N GLU A 96 8.45 -5.02 17.18
CA GLU A 96 7.55 -4.89 16.04
C GLU A 96 7.90 -3.65 15.23
N GLN A 97 8.56 -3.86 14.08
CA GLN A 97 8.90 -2.80 13.12
C GLN A 97 8.29 -3.12 11.74
N LEU A 98 7.71 -2.14 11.06
CA LEU A 98 7.18 -2.28 9.69
C LEU A 98 8.26 -2.71 8.71
N SER A 99 9.51 -2.31 8.96
CA SER A 99 10.69 -2.68 8.18
C SER A 99 10.89 -4.20 8.09
N PHE A 100 10.45 -4.97 9.10
CA PHE A 100 10.53 -6.43 9.11
C PHE A 100 9.50 -7.09 8.19
N TYR A 101 8.46 -6.35 7.77
CA TYR A 101 7.38 -6.83 6.91
C TYR A 101 7.53 -6.36 5.46
N ILE A 102 8.76 -6.29 4.94
CA ILE A 102 9.04 -5.77 3.60
C ILE A 102 8.29 -6.51 2.47
N ASN A 103 8.04 -7.81 2.64
CA ASN A 103 7.27 -8.63 1.69
C ASN A 103 5.78 -8.25 1.62
N ASP A 104 5.27 -7.58 2.67
CA ASP A 104 3.93 -7.03 2.71
C ASP A 104 3.88 -5.58 2.23
N LYS A 105 5.03 -4.91 2.02
CA LYS A 105 5.07 -3.55 1.50
C LYS A 105 4.62 -3.52 0.04
N ILE A 106 3.56 -2.77 -0.26
CA ILE A 106 2.98 -2.68 -1.61
C ILE A 106 3.49 -1.44 -2.32
N ALA A 107 3.50 -0.29 -1.63
CA ALA A 107 3.91 0.98 -2.23
C ALA A 107 4.37 1.98 -1.16
N CYS A 108 5.10 2.99 -1.62
CA CYS A 108 5.46 4.15 -0.83
C CYS A 108 5.30 5.41 -1.68
N PHE A 109 4.70 6.45 -1.13
CA PHE A 109 4.59 7.75 -1.75
C PHE A 109 5.33 8.78 -0.90
N ILE A 110 6.37 9.40 -1.46
CA ILE A 110 7.25 10.34 -0.77
C ILE A 110 7.06 11.72 -1.36
N VAL A 111 6.71 12.70 -0.53
CA VAL A 111 6.63 14.11 -0.93
C VAL A 111 7.85 14.85 -0.37
N SER A 112 8.60 15.49 -1.26
CA SER A 112 9.81 16.25 -0.92
C SER A 112 9.80 17.60 -1.61
N LYS A 113 10.62 18.54 -1.15
CA LYS A 113 10.82 19.83 -1.83
C LYS A 113 11.72 19.65 -3.05
N CYS A 114 11.52 20.46 -4.08
CA CYS A 114 12.45 20.51 -5.21
C CYS A 114 13.80 21.06 -4.76
N LYS A 115 14.89 20.51 -5.31
CA LYS A 115 16.27 20.86 -4.94
C LYS A 115 16.58 22.32 -5.26
N ASP A 116 16.15 22.78 -6.42
CA ASP A 116 16.49 24.12 -6.95
C ASP A 116 15.41 25.17 -6.66
N ASP A 117 14.22 24.75 -6.24
CA ASP A 117 13.11 25.64 -5.88
C ASP A 117 12.32 25.05 -4.70
N THR A 118 12.69 25.47 -3.49
CA THR A 118 12.10 24.94 -2.25
C THR A 118 10.63 25.33 -2.04
N THR A 119 10.08 26.20 -2.90
CA THR A 119 8.64 26.54 -2.93
C THR A 119 7.82 25.49 -3.68
N LYS A 120 8.48 24.64 -4.50
CA LYS A 120 7.87 23.54 -5.24
C LYS A 120 8.10 22.20 -4.56
N LEU A 121 7.21 21.26 -4.85
CA LEU A 121 7.20 19.92 -4.28
C LEU A 121 7.28 18.87 -5.38
N VAL A 122 7.84 17.72 -5.04
CA VAL A 122 7.91 16.52 -5.88
C VAL A 122 7.47 15.32 -5.07
N GLY A 123 6.41 14.69 -5.55
CA GLY A 123 5.87 13.42 -5.08
C GLY A 123 6.45 12.28 -5.89
N ARG A 124 7.08 11.31 -5.24
CA ARG A 124 7.65 10.11 -5.86
C ARG A 124 6.85 8.90 -5.41
N PHE A 125 6.24 8.21 -6.38
CA PHE A 125 5.51 6.98 -6.14
C PHE A 125 6.37 5.77 -6.48
N HIS A 126 6.67 4.96 -5.46
CA HIS A 126 7.39 3.71 -5.54
C HIS A 126 6.39 2.57 -5.39
N PHE A 127 6.32 1.69 -6.38
CA PHE A 127 5.45 0.52 -6.34
C PHE A 127 6.31 -0.73 -6.21
N TYR A 128 6.04 -1.54 -5.19
CA TYR A 128 6.78 -2.77 -4.84
C TYR A 128 6.11 -4.06 -5.33
N GLY A 129 4.90 -3.95 -5.91
CA GLY A 129 4.08 -5.10 -6.28
C GLY A 129 3.27 -5.66 -5.11
N ASN A 130 2.27 -6.48 -5.40
CA ASN A 130 1.42 -7.11 -4.39
C ASN A 130 2.16 -8.16 -3.54
N LYS A 131 3.41 -8.48 -3.88
CA LYS A 131 4.30 -9.39 -3.12
C LYS A 131 5.59 -8.71 -2.63
N GLY A 132 5.69 -7.38 -2.70
CA GLY A 132 6.84 -6.61 -2.18
C GLY A 132 8.17 -6.71 -2.93
N ASN A 133 8.25 -7.48 -4.02
CA ASN A 133 9.52 -7.86 -4.66
C ASN A 133 9.86 -7.10 -5.97
N LYS A 134 9.04 -6.17 -6.44
CA LYS A 134 9.27 -5.44 -7.69
C LYS A 134 9.57 -3.98 -7.41
N SER A 135 10.82 -3.55 -7.41
CA SER A 135 11.13 -2.12 -7.22
C SER A 135 11.03 -1.37 -8.55
N GLU A 136 9.86 -0.80 -8.84
CA GLU A 136 9.71 0.13 -9.96
C GLU A 136 9.36 1.54 -9.43
N LEU A 137 10.22 2.52 -9.75
CA LEU A 137 9.85 3.92 -9.64
C LEU A 137 8.88 4.21 -10.78
N ASP A 138 7.63 4.48 -10.43
CA ASP A 138 6.54 4.38 -11.38
C ASP A 138 6.02 5.76 -11.82
N THR A 139 5.86 6.71 -10.91
CA THR A 139 5.28 8.02 -11.26
C THR A 139 5.81 9.15 -10.40
N ILE A 140 6.20 10.23 -11.07
CA ILE A 140 6.45 11.52 -10.43
C ILE A 140 5.15 12.31 -10.48
N ILE A 141 4.64 12.69 -9.32
CA ILE A 141 3.49 13.59 -9.16
C ILE A 141 4.05 14.93 -8.69
N TYR A 142 3.77 16.03 -9.40
CA TYR A 142 4.46 17.33 -9.27
C TYR A 142 5.92 17.26 -9.72
N LYS A 143 6.19 17.69 -10.96
CA LYS A 143 7.53 17.72 -11.53
C LYS A 143 8.24 19.00 -11.09
N CYS A 144 9.48 18.89 -10.62
CA CYS A 144 10.37 20.05 -10.53
C CYS A 144 10.71 20.46 -11.98
N ASN A 145 10.38 21.69 -12.34
CA ASN A 145 10.83 22.29 -13.61
C ASN A 145 12.22 22.86 -13.43
#